data_AF-A0A3N0FTT2-F1
#
_entry.id   AF-A0A3N0FTT2-F1
#
_cell.length_a   1.000
_cell.length_b   1.000
_cell.length_c   1.000
_cell.angle_alpha   90.00
_cell.angle_beta   90.00
_cell.angle_gamma   90.00
#
_symmetry.space_group_name_H-M   'P 1'
#
loop_
_entity.id
_entity.type
_entity.pdbx_description
1 polymer ?
#
loop_
_entity_poly.entity_id
_entity_poly.type
_entity_poly.pdbx_seq_one_letter_code
_entity_poly.pdbx_strand_id
1 'polypeptide(L)'
;MFPIDEWAERHIIQAQKRGELDHLPGSGKPLQLDDNSAVPVELRSAYHLMKNGGFLPPELSDRKDALTLVNLLHAADPASEEYADLSHRLRVLELRLQLSGMNTDFLKESYQHVLSVRIGRKTSVKND
;
A
#
# COMPACT_ATOMS: atom_id res chain seq x y z
N MET A 1 -27.78 4.18 23.86
CA MET A 1 -26.57 3.50 23.37
C MET A 1 -26.91 2.90 22.02
N PHE A 2 -26.09 3.11 20.99
CA PHE A 2 -26.39 2.61 19.65
C PHE A 2 -26.17 1.07 19.61
N PRO A 3 -26.92 0.31 18.79
CA PRO A 3 -26.77 -1.15 18.71
C PRO A 3 -25.35 -1.62 18.34
N ILE A 4 -24.62 -0.80 17.60
CA ILE A 4 -23.21 -1.05 17.22
C ILE A 4 -22.31 -1.02 18.45
N ASP A 5 -22.56 -0.09 19.40
CA ASP A 5 -21.78 0.03 20.63
C ASP A 5 -21.92 -1.25 21.48
N GLU A 6 -23.14 -1.79 21.58
CA GLU A 6 -23.40 -3.00 22.35
C GLU A 6 -22.75 -4.24 21.71
N TRP A 7 -22.75 -4.31 20.37
CA TRP A 7 -22.09 -5.39 19.66
C TRP A 7 -20.56 -5.34 19.82
N ALA A 8 -19.97 -4.14 19.71
CA ALA A 8 -18.54 -3.93 19.94
C ALA A 8 -18.13 -4.31 21.37
N GLU A 9 -18.89 -3.84 22.38
CA GLU A 9 -18.63 -4.14 23.79
C GLU A 9 -18.65 -5.65 24.06
N ARG A 10 -19.66 -6.35 23.55
CA ARG A 10 -19.76 -7.82 23.68
C ARG A 10 -18.53 -8.52 23.09
N HIS A 11 -18.05 -8.07 21.93
CA HIS A 11 -16.86 -8.66 21.31
C HIS A 11 -15.58 -8.40 22.10
N ILE A 12 -15.40 -7.17 22.61
CA ILE A 12 -14.25 -6.81 23.45
C ILE A 12 -14.23 -7.67 24.72
N ILE A 13 -15.35 -7.78 25.43
CA ILE A 13 -15.46 -8.61 26.65
C ILE A 13 -15.16 -10.08 26.35
N GLN A 14 -15.64 -10.61 25.22
CA GLN A 14 -15.36 -11.98 24.83
C GLN A 14 -13.87 -12.22 24.53
N ALA A 15 -13.22 -11.30 23.82
CA ALA A 15 -11.78 -11.37 23.52
C ALA A 15 -10.94 -11.31 24.81
N GLN A 16 -11.30 -10.43 25.75
CA GLN A 16 -10.69 -10.36 27.07
C GLN A 16 -10.83 -11.69 27.84
N LYS A 17 -12.03 -12.28 27.88
CA LYS A 17 -12.25 -13.57 28.55
C LYS A 17 -11.45 -14.72 27.95
N ARG A 18 -11.14 -14.65 26.65
CA ARG A 18 -10.29 -15.63 25.96
C ARG A 18 -8.80 -15.37 26.13
N GLY A 19 -8.41 -14.28 26.80
CA GLY A 19 -7.02 -13.86 26.95
C GLY A 19 -6.36 -13.38 25.65
N GLU A 20 -7.14 -13.07 24.62
CA GLU A 20 -6.62 -12.65 23.29
C GLU A 20 -5.89 -11.29 23.35
N LEU A 21 -6.17 -10.50 24.39
CA LEU A 21 -5.52 -9.21 24.63
C LEU A 21 -4.33 -9.31 25.61
N ASP A 22 -4.06 -10.49 26.16
CA ASP A 22 -2.95 -10.70 27.06
C ASP A 22 -1.63 -10.90 26.28
N HIS A 23 -0.53 -10.36 26.80
CA HIS A 23 0.81 -10.51 26.23
C HIS A 23 0.96 -10.04 24.77
N LEU A 24 0.12 -9.11 24.32
CA LEU A 24 0.25 -8.51 23.00
C LEU A 24 1.65 -7.88 22.80
N PRO A 25 2.21 -7.98 21.58
CA PRO A 25 3.49 -7.36 21.27
C PRO A 25 3.41 -5.86 21.52
N GLY A 26 4.26 -5.35 22.42
CA GLY A 26 4.26 -3.94 22.81
C GLY A 26 3.39 -3.61 24.03
N SER A 27 2.77 -4.59 24.69
CA SER A 27 2.03 -4.36 25.93
C SER A 27 2.89 -3.70 27.01
N GLY A 28 2.38 -2.63 27.63
CA GLY A 28 3.08 -1.83 28.63
C GLY A 28 4.21 -0.93 28.11
N LYS A 29 4.47 -0.93 26.79
CA LYS A 29 5.47 -0.06 26.16
C LYS A 29 4.80 1.17 25.53
N PRO A 30 5.52 2.30 25.36
CA PRO A 30 5.01 3.45 24.63
C PRO A 30 4.56 3.05 23.22
N LEU A 31 3.43 3.59 22.78
CA LEU A 31 2.91 3.36 21.43
C LEU A 31 3.89 3.92 20.40
N GLN A 32 4.29 3.10 19.43
CA GLN A 32 5.01 3.58 18.25
C GLN A 32 4.00 4.24 17.30
N LEU A 33 4.06 5.55 17.19
CA LEU A 33 3.22 6.30 16.27
C LEU A 33 3.79 6.18 14.86
N ASP A 34 2.91 5.86 13.91
CA ASP A 34 3.23 5.92 12.49
C ASP A 34 3.58 7.36 12.08
N ASP A 35 4.58 7.51 11.20
CA ASP A 35 4.88 8.80 10.57
C ASP A 35 3.78 9.16 9.55
N ASN A 36 2.75 9.84 10.04
CA ASN A 36 1.65 10.36 9.25
C ASN A 36 1.81 11.86 8.95
N SER A 37 3.05 12.37 8.96
CA SER A 37 3.33 13.80 8.76
C SER A 37 2.86 14.32 7.39
N ALA A 38 2.82 13.44 6.38
CA ALA A 38 2.32 13.75 5.04
C ALA A 38 0.78 13.78 4.93
N VAL A 39 0.06 13.35 5.97
CA VAL A 39 -1.41 13.31 6.00
C VAL A 39 -1.92 14.52 6.79
N PRO A 40 -2.91 15.28 6.27
CA PRO A 40 -3.59 16.34 7.01
C PRO A 40 -4.12 15.85 8.36
N VAL A 41 -4.05 16.69 9.40
CA VAL A 41 -4.33 16.32 10.81
C VAL A 41 -5.69 15.65 10.96
N GLU A 42 -6.68 16.16 10.24
CA GLU A 42 -8.07 15.75 10.25
C GLU A 42 -8.27 14.33 9.68
N LEU A 43 -7.35 13.89 8.81
CA LEU A 43 -7.43 12.60 8.11
C LEU A 43 -6.54 11.51 8.72
N ARG A 44 -5.64 11.84 9.65
CA ARG A 44 -4.66 10.89 10.21
C ARG A 44 -5.31 9.71 10.91
N SER A 45 -6.36 9.94 11.68
CA SER A 45 -7.08 8.88 12.41
C SER A 45 -7.77 7.91 11.47
N ALA A 46 -8.44 8.43 10.43
CA ALA A 46 -9.07 7.63 9.39
C ALA A 46 -8.02 6.81 8.61
N TYR A 47 -6.91 7.42 8.21
CA TYR A 47 -5.83 6.74 7.50
C TYR A 47 -5.18 5.65 8.35
N HIS A 48 -4.92 5.91 9.64
CA HIS A 48 -4.35 4.93 10.54
C HIS A 48 -5.29 3.74 10.76
N LEU A 49 -6.60 3.99 10.91
CA LEU A 49 -7.59 2.92 11.02
C LEU A 49 -7.65 2.06 9.76
N MET A 50 -7.66 2.68 8.57
CA MET A 50 -7.66 1.98 7.29
C MET A 50 -6.39 1.15 7.09
N LYS A 51 -5.23 1.71 7.41
CA LYS A 51 -3.93 1.02 7.35
C LYS A 51 -3.93 -0.21 8.25
N ASN A 52 -4.39 -0.08 9.49
CA ASN A 52 -4.47 -1.19 10.45
C ASN A 52 -5.48 -2.26 9.99
N GLY A 53 -6.55 -1.86 9.30
CA GLY A 53 -7.54 -2.76 8.70
C GLY A 53 -7.10 -3.44 7.41
N GLY A 54 -5.87 -3.19 6.93
CA GLY A 54 -5.38 -3.73 5.66
C GLY A 54 -6.04 -3.13 4.41
N PHE A 55 -6.77 -2.02 4.56
CA PHE A 55 -7.36 -1.32 3.43
C PHE A 55 -6.29 -0.54 2.68
N LEU A 56 -5.99 -0.99 1.46
CA LEU A 56 -5.15 -0.27 0.53
C LEU A 56 -6.03 0.77 -0.19
N PRO A 57 -5.69 2.08 -0.14
CA PRO A 57 -6.34 3.09 -0.97
C PRO A 57 -6.44 2.61 -2.42
N PRO A 58 -7.57 2.84 -3.11
CA PRO A 58 -7.78 2.32 -4.46
C PRO A 58 -6.66 2.75 -5.42
N GLU A 59 -6.08 3.94 -5.21
CA GLU A 59 -4.95 4.46 -5.99
C GLU A 59 -3.67 3.64 -5.80
N LEU A 60 -3.43 3.14 -4.58
CA LEU A 60 -2.30 2.26 -4.29
C LEU A 60 -2.55 0.83 -4.79
N SER A 61 -3.80 0.38 -4.83
CA SER A 61 -4.17 -0.90 -5.44
C SER A 61 -3.96 -0.86 -6.95
N ASP A 62 -4.49 0.15 -7.62
CA ASP A 62 -4.30 0.36 -9.05
C ASP A 62 -2.80 0.41 -9.39
N ARG A 63 -1.98 1.12 -8.59
CA ARG A 63 -0.53 1.16 -8.77
C ARG A 63 0.14 -0.23 -8.67
N LYS A 64 -0.29 -1.08 -7.74
CA LYS A 64 0.21 -2.46 -7.61
C LYS A 64 -0.17 -3.29 -8.84
N ASP A 65 -1.40 -3.15 -9.31
CA ASP A 65 -1.89 -3.86 -10.49
C ASP A 65 -1.14 -3.42 -11.75
N ALA A 66 -0.85 -2.12 -11.88
CA ALA A 66 -0.05 -1.56 -12.96
C ALA A 66 1.35 -2.20 -13.03
N LEU A 67 2.04 -2.29 -11.89
CA LEU A 67 3.36 -2.93 -11.80
C LEU A 67 3.31 -4.42 -12.14
N THR A 68 2.24 -5.09 -11.71
CA THR A 68 2.03 -6.51 -12.02
C THR A 68 1.86 -6.72 -13.52
N LEU A 69 1.06 -5.87 -14.18
CA LEU A 69 0.89 -5.90 -15.64
C LEU A 69 2.19 -5.61 -16.40
N VAL A 70 3.00 -4.66 -15.94
CA VAL A 70 4.34 -4.40 -16.51
C VAL A 70 5.23 -5.64 -16.43
N ASN A 71 5.26 -6.30 -15.27
CA ASN A 71 6.06 -7.52 -15.08
C ASN A 71 5.59 -8.66 -15.98
N LEU A 72 4.27 -8.82 -16.14
CA LEU A 72 3.69 -9.81 -17.06
C LEU A 72 4.03 -9.50 -18.52
N LEU A 73 3.97 -8.22 -18.92
CA LEU A 73 4.37 -7.77 -20.26
C LEU A 73 5.85 -8.02 -20.53
N HIS A 74 6.74 -7.85 -19.55
CA HIS A 74 8.16 -8.17 -19.70
C HIS A 74 8.44 -9.67 -19.84
N ALA A 75 7.57 -10.52 -19.28
CA ALA A 75 7.68 -11.97 -19.38
C ALA A 75 6.97 -12.56 -20.62
N ALA A 76 6.09 -11.80 -21.26
CA ALA A 76 5.30 -12.22 -22.41
C ALA A 76 6.02 -11.96 -23.75
N ASP A 77 5.72 -12.78 -24.76
CA ASP A 77 6.24 -12.60 -26.11
C ASP A 77 5.52 -11.42 -26.81
N PRO A 78 6.24 -10.42 -27.35
CA PRO A 78 5.64 -9.28 -28.05
C PRO A 78 4.74 -9.64 -29.24
N ALA A 79 4.89 -10.83 -29.83
CA ALA A 79 4.07 -11.29 -30.96
C ALA A 79 2.78 -12.01 -30.53
N SER A 80 2.57 -12.21 -29.23
CA SER A 80 1.38 -12.90 -28.70
C SER A 80 0.16 -11.97 -28.62
N GLU A 81 -1.03 -12.55 -28.79
CA GLU A 81 -2.31 -11.84 -28.60
C GLU A 81 -2.48 -11.41 -27.12
N GLU A 82 -1.92 -12.18 -26.19
CA GLU A 82 -1.89 -11.87 -24.76
C GLU A 82 -1.12 -10.57 -24.45
N TYR A 83 -0.05 -10.28 -25.20
CA TYR A 83 0.70 -9.03 -25.05
C TYR A 83 -0.16 -7.81 -25.43
N ALA A 84 -0.96 -7.91 -26.49
CA ALA A 84 -1.87 -6.85 -26.91
C ALA A 84 -2.93 -6.57 -25.83
N ASP A 85 -3.53 -7.61 -25.27
CA ASP A 85 -4.54 -7.49 -24.20
C ASP A 85 -3.97 -6.89 -22.91
N LEU A 86 -2.80 -7.38 -22.47
CA LEU A 86 -2.11 -6.87 -21.30
C LEU A 86 -1.71 -5.40 -21.47
N SER A 87 -1.26 -5.01 -22.67
CA SER A 87 -0.89 -3.62 -22.98
C SER A 87 -2.10 -2.68 -22.96
N HIS A 88 -3.24 -3.13 -23.50
CA HIS A 88 -4.48 -2.37 -23.46
C HIS A 88 -4.97 -2.18 -22.02
N ARG A 89 -4.93 -3.24 -21.21
CA ARG A 89 -5.31 -3.19 -19.80
C ARG A 89 -4.42 -2.24 -19.00
N LEU A 90 -3.12 -2.25 -19.26
CA LEU A 90 -2.17 -1.31 -18.66
C LEU A 90 -2.48 0.14 -19.06
N ARG A 91 -2.81 0.40 -20.34
CA ARG A 91 -3.17 1.73 -20.84
C ARG A 91 -4.39 2.31 -20.14
N VAL A 92 -5.44 1.50 -19.97
CA VAL A 92 -6.66 1.92 -19.27
C VAL A 92 -6.37 2.27 -17.81
N LEU A 93 -5.52 1.47 -17.17
CA LEU A 93 -5.18 1.67 -15.77
C LEU A 93 -4.24 2.89 -15.56
N GLU A 94 -3.32 3.14 -16.49
CA GLU A 94 -2.51 4.36 -16.53
C GLU A 94 -3.39 5.61 -16.63
N LEU A 95 -4.38 5.62 -17.53
CA LEU A 95 -5.32 6.73 -17.69
C LEU A 95 -6.11 6.99 -16.40
N ARG A 96 -6.57 5.93 -15.72
CA ARG A 96 -7.28 6.06 -14.44
C ARG A 96 -6.40 6.72 -13.37
N LEU A 97 -5.13 6.31 -13.27
CA LEU A 97 -4.17 6.90 -12.34
C LEU A 97 -3.89 8.37 -12.64
N GLN A 98 -3.78 8.75 -13.92
CA GLN A 98 -3.60 10.16 -14.29
C GLN A 98 -4.81 11.01 -13.91
N LEU A 99 -6.03 10.50 -14.13
CA LEU A 99 -7.26 11.20 -13.76
C LEU A 99 -7.44 11.35 -12.25
N SER A 100 -6.89 10.42 -11.44
CA SER A 100 -6.86 10.55 -9.98
C SER A 100 -5.72 11.45 -9.47
N GLY A 101 -4.95 12.09 -10.38
CA GLY A 101 -3.85 12.98 -10.03
C GLY A 101 -2.57 12.26 -9.59
N MET A 102 -2.47 10.96 -9.83
CA MET A 102 -1.29 10.16 -9.48
C MET A 102 -0.22 10.26 -10.57
N ASN A 103 1.04 10.34 -10.16
CA ASN A 103 2.16 10.32 -11.08
C ASN A 103 2.35 8.89 -11.65
N THR A 104 2.39 8.75 -12.99
CA THR A 104 2.57 7.47 -13.68
C THR A 104 3.99 7.22 -14.19
N ASP A 105 4.96 8.09 -13.85
CA ASP A 105 6.34 7.95 -14.33
C ASP A 105 7.01 6.68 -13.80
N PHE A 106 6.48 6.08 -12.73
CA PHE A 106 6.95 4.79 -12.21
C PHE A 106 6.76 3.62 -13.20
N LEU A 107 5.88 3.76 -14.20
CA LEU A 107 5.66 2.77 -15.25
C LEU A 107 6.70 2.85 -16.37
N LYS A 108 7.42 3.96 -16.48
CA LYS A 108 8.45 4.16 -17.51
C LYS A 108 9.78 3.61 -17.01
N GLU A 109 10.48 2.84 -17.85
CA GLU A 109 11.80 2.24 -17.53
C GLU A 109 12.82 3.25 -17.01
N SER A 110 12.70 4.53 -17.41
CA SER A 110 13.50 5.64 -16.91
C SER A 110 13.47 5.80 -15.38
N TYR A 111 12.35 5.45 -14.73
CA TYR A 111 12.22 5.52 -13.27
C TYR A 111 12.97 4.39 -12.56
N GLN A 112 12.98 3.18 -13.14
CA GLN A 112 13.74 2.05 -12.60
C GLN A 112 15.25 2.32 -12.61
N HIS A 113 15.76 2.94 -13.69
CA HIS A 113 17.16 3.32 -13.82
C HIS A 113 17.56 4.42 -12.82
N VAL A 114 16.73 5.45 -12.63
CA VAL A 114 17.03 6.52 -11.68
C VAL A 114 16.96 6.01 -10.23
N LEU A 115 16.03 5.11 -9.91
CA LEU A 115 15.94 4.46 -8.60
C LEU A 115 17.13 3.55 -8.32
N SER A 116 17.56 2.70 -9.26
CA SER A 116 18.71 1.82 -9.07
C SER A 116 19.99 2.62 -8.80
N VAL A 117 20.20 3.72 -9.52
CA VAL A 117 21.31 4.65 -9.28
C VAL A 117 21.22 5.32 -7.90
N ARG A 118 20.03 5.71 -7.46
CA ARG A 118 19.85 6.44 -6.18
C ARG A 118 19.90 5.51 -4.96
N ILE A 119 19.38 4.29 -5.07
CA ILE A 119 19.41 3.26 -4.02
C ILE A 119 20.81 2.64 -3.94
N GLY A 120 21.45 2.34 -5.07
CA GLY A 120 22.83 1.83 -5.12
C GLY A 120 23.88 2.81 -4.55
N ARG A 121 23.61 4.12 -4.59
CA ARG A 121 24.46 5.13 -3.91
C ARG A 121 24.34 5.11 -2.38
N LYS A 122 23.22 4.65 -1.81
CA LYS A 122 23.04 4.60 -0.35
C LYS A 122 23.69 3.38 0.32
N THR A 123 24.02 2.33 -0.44
CA THR A 123 24.69 1.13 0.11
C THR A 123 26.22 1.25 0.16
N SER A 124 26.82 2.28 -0.44
CA SER A 124 28.28 2.47 -0.46
C SER A 124 28.82 3.42 0.62
N VAL A 125 27.99 3.94 1.53
CA VAL A 125 28.43 4.85 2.62
C VAL A 125 28.11 4.22 3.98
N LYS A 126 28.73 3.07 4.25
CA LYS A 126 29.05 2.59 5.61
C LYS A 126 29.93 1.34 5.52
N ASN A 127 31.20 1.55 5.22
CA ASN A 127 32.28 0.70 5.68
C ASN A 127 33.58 1.49 5.51
N ASP A 128 33.86 2.33 6.50
CA ASP A 128 35.18 2.73 7.01
C ASP A 128 34.97 3.38 8.38
#